data_AF-A0A401NU19-F1
#
_entry.id   AF-A0A401NU19-F1
#
_cell.length_a   1.000
_cell.length_b   1.000
_cell.length_c   1.000
_cell.angle_alpha   90.00
_cell.angle_beta   90.00
_cell.angle_gamma   90.00
#
_symmetry.space_group_name_H-M   'P 1'
#
loop_
_entity.id
_entity.type
_entity.pdbx_description
1 polymer ?
#
loop_
_entity_poly.entity_id
_entity_poly.type
_entity_poly.pdbx_seq_one_letter_code
_entity_poly.pdbx_strand_id
1 'polypeptide(L)'
;MESLLQVADLAAVERLRTILRASVRTGTEVRGAGQQLVRAEPLGRFDDNVGLQMVSDCTVSKVRCECSKSIHRFALILKTLSMIYKLVQSNTYATKRDLYYNETQLFGSQIILDGIINDICCMLKVPRRCLHILSTSKGCIAGDLCYTEEDGNRVNCACNSTAVLVPSNVDGIKMEKDATFQRLLDDDFCTNLFPCIIVTGKGVPDLNTRLMVRKLWDMLHIPVFALMDADPHGNYCF
;
A
#
# COMPACT_ATOMS: atom_id res chain seq x y z
N MET A 1 14.69 -9.42 -17.38
CA MET A 1 13.63 -10.11 -16.60
C MET A 1 12.79 -8.99 -16.02
N GLU A 2 11.74 -8.57 -16.73
CA GLU A 2 10.83 -7.52 -16.25
C GLU A 2 10.23 -7.98 -14.91
N SER A 3 10.20 -7.10 -13.91
CA SER A 3 9.62 -7.46 -12.62
C SER A 3 8.13 -7.77 -12.81
N LEU A 4 7.59 -8.76 -12.11
CA LEU A 4 6.15 -9.08 -12.13
C LEU A 4 5.27 -7.85 -11.82
N LEU A 5 5.82 -6.90 -11.05
CA LEU A 5 5.23 -5.59 -10.77
C LEU A 5 5.14 -4.72 -12.02
N GLN A 6 6.19 -4.63 -12.84
CA GLN A 6 6.18 -3.88 -14.11
C GLN A 6 5.11 -4.39 -15.09
N VAL A 7 4.93 -5.72 -15.16
CA VAL A 7 3.91 -6.34 -16.01
C VAL A 7 2.51 -6.08 -15.48
N ALA A 8 2.32 -6.13 -14.15
CA ALA A 8 1.05 -5.80 -13.50
C ALA A 8 0.70 -4.31 -13.66
N ASP A 9 1.68 -3.43 -13.57
CA ASP A 9 1.53 -1.99 -13.79
C ASP A 9 1.09 -1.72 -15.23
N LEU A 10 1.74 -2.33 -16.23
CA LEU A 10 1.36 -2.17 -17.64
C LEU A 10 -0.06 -2.69 -17.93
N ALA A 11 -0.43 -3.85 -17.37
CA ALA A 11 -1.78 -4.40 -17.51
C ALA A 11 -2.84 -3.53 -16.80
N ALA A 12 -2.51 -2.94 -15.65
CA ALA A 12 -3.36 -1.98 -14.95
C ALA A 12 -3.54 -0.70 -15.78
N VAL A 13 -2.47 -0.21 -16.41
CA VAL A 13 -2.49 0.96 -17.30
C VAL A 13 -3.36 0.72 -18.52
N GLU A 14 -3.32 -0.46 -19.14
CA GLU A 14 -4.16 -0.71 -20.32
C GLU A 14 -5.64 -0.85 -19.97
N ARG A 15 -5.94 -1.37 -18.78
CA ARG A 15 -7.30 -1.36 -18.21
C ARG A 15 -7.75 0.06 -17.90
N LEU A 16 -6.92 0.87 -17.27
CA LEU A 16 -7.16 2.29 -16.99
C LEU A 16 -7.38 3.09 -18.27
N ARG A 17 -6.53 2.92 -19.29
CA ARG A 17 -6.66 3.56 -20.61
C ARG A 17 -7.97 3.17 -21.28
N THR A 18 -8.35 1.89 -21.22
CA THR A 18 -9.63 1.42 -21.78
C THR A 18 -10.81 2.08 -21.08
N ILE A 19 -10.81 2.13 -19.74
CA ILE A 19 -11.89 2.74 -18.93
C ILE A 19 -11.99 4.25 -19.19
N LEU A 20 -10.86 4.96 -19.22
CA LEU A 20 -10.84 6.39 -19.49
C LEU A 20 -11.27 6.71 -20.93
N ARG A 21 -10.79 5.96 -21.94
CA ARG A 21 -11.19 6.14 -23.34
C ARG A 21 -12.67 5.83 -23.57
N ALA A 22 -13.20 4.79 -22.92
CA ALA A 22 -14.62 4.48 -22.96
C ALA A 22 -15.46 5.63 -22.38
N SER A 23 -15.01 6.20 -21.25
CA SER A 23 -15.69 7.32 -20.59
C SER A 23 -15.66 8.62 -21.43
N VAL A 24 -14.55 8.89 -22.14
CA VAL A 24 -14.38 10.08 -22.98
C VAL A 24 -15.12 9.98 -24.32
N ARG A 25 -15.08 8.82 -25.01
CA ARG A 25 -15.73 8.63 -26.33
C ARG A 25 -17.26 8.74 -26.26
N THR A 26 -17.85 8.31 -25.14
CA THR A 26 -19.30 8.48 -24.88
C THR A 26 -19.71 9.91 -24.52
N GLY A 27 -18.77 10.84 -24.32
CA GLY A 27 -19.08 12.27 -24.21
C GLY A 27 -19.42 12.91 -25.55
N THR A 28 -19.02 12.28 -26.67
CA THR A 28 -19.23 12.79 -28.03
C THR A 28 -20.24 11.98 -28.85
N GLU A 29 -20.57 10.74 -28.44
CA GLU A 29 -21.65 9.96 -29.06
C GLU A 29 -22.44 9.15 -28.02
N VAL A 30 -23.76 9.04 -28.28
CA VAL A 30 -24.71 8.02 -27.78
C VAL A 30 -25.54 8.36 -26.53
N ARG A 31 -26.76 8.84 -26.80
CA ARG A 31 -27.98 8.42 -26.08
C ARG A 31 -28.06 6.89 -26.12
N GLY A 32 -27.87 6.19 -25.00
CA GLY A 32 -28.32 4.79 -24.89
C GLY A 32 -27.40 3.77 -24.19
N ALA A 33 -26.18 4.10 -23.78
CA ALA A 33 -25.35 3.18 -23.00
C ALA A 33 -24.93 3.83 -21.67
N GLY A 34 -25.72 3.62 -20.62
CA GLY A 34 -25.50 4.25 -19.32
C GLY A 34 -24.13 3.90 -18.73
N GLN A 35 -23.28 4.91 -18.50
CA GLN A 35 -21.99 4.77 -17.83
C GLN A 35 -22.19 4.22 -16.42
N GLN A 36 -21.52 3.10 -16.10
CA GLN A 36 -21.67 2.38 -14.85
C GLN A 36 -20.30 2.03 -14.26
N LEU A 37 -20.08 2.41 -12.99
CA LEU A 37 -18.93 1.98 -12.20
C LEU A 37 -19.42 1.11 -11.04
N VAL A 38 -18.63 0.11 -10.66
CA VAL A 38 -18.95 -0.84 -9.59
C VAL A 38 -18.17 -0.44 -8.34
N ARG A 39 -18.88 -0.03 -7.29
CA ARG A 39 -18.32 0.10 -5.93
C ARG A 39 -18.11 -1.30 -5.38
N ALA A 40 -17.00 -1.53 -4.68
CA ALA A 40 -16.79 -2.75 -3.93
C ALA A 40 -16.11 -2.37 -2.60
N GLU A 41 -16.73 -2.76 -1.49
CA GLU A 41 -16.17 -2.57 -0.16
C GLU A 41 -15.45 -3.87 0.23
N PRO A 42 -14.11 -3.90 0.29
CA PRO A 42 -13.42 -5.00 0.96
C PRO A 42 -13.39 -4.67 2.46
N LEU A 43 -14.30 -5.28 3.22
CA LEU A 43 -14.17 -5.34 4.66
C LEU A 43 -13.34 -6.59 4.98
N GLY A 44 -12.12 -6.41 5.50
CA GLY A 44 -11.45 -7.51 6.18
C GLY A 44 -12.18 -7.77 7.49
N ARG A 45 -12.62 -9.00 7.75
CA ARG A 45 -13.15 -9.40 9.05
C ARG A 45 -12.01 -10.08 9.80
N PHE A 46 -11.70 -9.63 11.00
CA PHE A 46 -10.77 -10.35 11.86
C PHE A 46 -11.52 -11.52 12.52
N ASP A 47 -10.96 -12.72 12.39
CA ASP A 47 -11.43 -13.94 13.04
C ASP A 47 -10.35 -14.41 14.02
N ASP A 48 -10.73 -14.72 15.26
CA ASP A 48 -9.78 -15.03 16.32
C ASP A 48 -8.96 -16.32 16.07
N ASN A 49 -9.41 -17.21 15.16
CA ASN A 49 -8.75 -18.48 14.85
C ASN A 49 -7.91 -18.43 13.57
N VAL A 50 -8.26 -17.56 12.62
CA VAL A 50 -7.58 -17.47 11.30
C VAL A 50 -7.02 -16.08 10.96
N GLY A 51 -7.19 -15.09 11.83
CA GLY A 51 -6.70 -13.72 11.68
C GLY A 51 -7.53 -12.89 10.70
N LEU A 52 -6.87 -11.96 9.99
CA LEU A 52 -7.50 -11.10 8.97
C LEU A 52 -8.06 -11.93 7.80
N GLN A 53 -9.37 -12.17 7.83
CA GLN A 53 -10.09 -12.88 6.79
C GLN A 53 -10.61 -11.87 5.75
N MET A 54 -10.26 -12.09 4.48
CA MET A 54 -10.90 -11.34 3.39
C MET A 54 -12.37 -11.77 3.27
N VAL A 55 -13.30 -10.83 3.43
CA VAL A 55 -14.71 -11.09 3.12
C VAL A 55 -14.86 -11.30 1.61
N SER A 56 -15.35 -12.47 1.22
CA SER A 56 -15.62 -12.84 -0.18
C SER A 56 -16.79 -12.05 -0.78
N ASP A 57 -17.68 -11.55 0.07
CA ASP A 57 -18.89 -10.85 -0.32
C ASP A 57 -18.64 -9.36 -0.50
N CYS A 58 -18.22 -8.97 -1.70
CA CYS A 58 -18.17 -7.56 -2.09
C CYS A 58 -19.60 -7.04 -2.31
N THR A 59 -20.03 -6.06 -1.51
CA THR A 59 -21.26 -5.31 -1.81
C THR A 59 -21.05 -4.46 -3.06
N VAL A 60 -21.56 -4.94 -4.19
CA VAL A 60 -21.49 -4.26 -5.48
C VAL A 60 -22.57 -3.19 -5.56
N SER A 61 -22.19 -1.91 -5.59
CA SER A 61 -23.13 -0.81 -5.85
C SER A 61 -22.83 -0.13 -7.19
N LYS A 62 -23.88 0.14 -7.96
CA LYS A 62 -23.77 0.73 -9.31
C LYS A 62 -23.79 2.26 -9.20
N VAL A 63 -22.68 2.91 -9.56
CA VAL A 63 -22.59 4.37 -9.69
C VAL A 63 -22.91 4.74 -11.14
N ARG A 64 -23.98 5.50 -11.36
CA ARG A 64 -24.41 5.92 -12.70
C ARG A 64 -24.14 7.41 -12.91
N CYS A 65 -23.68 7.78 -14.11
CA CYS A 65 -23.47 9.18 -14.47
C CYS A 65 -24.80 9.96 -14.56
N GLU A 66 -25.86 9.30 -15.03
CA GLU A 66 -27.17 9.91 -15.32
C GLU A 66 -28.06 10.12 -14.07
N CYS A 67 -27.60 9.70 -12.89
CA CYS A 67 -28.38 9.84 -11.66
C CYS A 67 -27.83 10.99 -10.81
N SER A 68 -28.68 11.98 -10.51
CA SER A 68 -28.33 13.16 -9.71
C SER A 68 -27.75 12.83 -8.34
N LYS A 69 -28.15 11.70 -7.75
CA LYS A 69 -27.63 11.22 -6.45
C LYS A 69 -26.22 10.67 -6.54
N SER A 70 -25.75 10.22 -7.71
CA SER A 70 -24.44 9.58 -7.90
C SER A 70 -23.47 10.36 -8.78
N ILE A 71 -23.93 11.39 -9.49
CA ILE A 71 -23.11 12.18 -10.42
C ILE A 71 -21.88 12.81 -9.75
N HIS A 72 -22.02 13.30 -8.51
CA HIS A 72 -20.88 13.86 -7.77
C HIS A 72 -19.82 12.80 -7.49
N ARG A 73 -20.22 11.63 -6.98
CA ARG A 73 -19.29 10.52 -6.72
C ARG A 73 -18.65 10.02 -8.01
N PHE A 74 -19.42 9.94 -9.10
CA PHE A 74 -18.92 9.56 -10.41
C PHE A 74 -17.83 10.52 -10.91
N ALA A 75 -18.05 11.84 -10.80
CA ALA A 75 -17.07 12.85 -11.15
C ALA A 75 -15.78 12.72 -10.32
N LEU A 76 -15.90 12.48 -9.01
CA LEU A 76 -14.74 12.24 -8.14
C LEU A 76 -13.96 10.99 -8.55
N ILE A 77 -14.63 9.89 -8.90
CA ILE A 77 -13.95 8.67 -9.38
C ILE A 77 -13.19 8.95 -10.68
N LEU A 78 -13.81 9.63 -11.64
CA LEU A 78 -13.15 10.00 -12.90
C LEU A 78 -11.94 10.93 -12.67
N LYS A 79 -12.07 11.90 -11.76
CA LYS A 79 -10.95 12.76 -11.39
C LYS A 79 -9.81 11.95 -10.78
N THR A 80 -10.10 11.05 -9.83
CA THR A 80 -9.09 10.20 -9.21
C THR A 80 -8.42 9.28 -10.23
N LEU A 81 -9.19 8.67 -11.15
CA LEU A 81 -8.64 7.89 -12.26
C LEU A 81 -7.73 8.73 -13.17
N SER A 82 -8.09 9.99 -13.43
CA SER A 82 -7.24 10.92 -14.19
C SER A 82 -5.94 11.24 -13.47
N MET A 83 -5.97 11.46 -12.15
CA MET A 83 -4.76 11.67 -11.34
C MET A 83 -3.85 10.44 -11.35
N ILE A 84 -4.43 9.24 -11.14
CA ILE A 84 -3.70 7.95 -11.23
C ILE A 84 -3.07 7.81 -12.61
N TYR A 85 -3.84 8.04 -13.67
CA TYR A 85 -3.34 7.93 -15.04
C TYR A 85 -2.12 8.82 -15.29
N LYS A 86 -2.12 10.06 -14.77
CA LYS A 86 -0.96 10.96 -14.84
C LYS A 86 0.25 10.38 -14.12
N LEU A 87 0.09 9.94 -12.86
CA LEU A 87 1.18 9.35 -12.08
C LEU A 87 1.83 8.18 -12.80
N VAL A 88 1.01 7.26 -13.32
CA VAL A 88 1.53 6.09 -14.01
C VAL A 88 2.18 6.45 -15.35
N GLN A 89 1.58 7.39 -16.11
CA GLN A 89 2.16 7.85 -17.38
C GLN A 89 3.52 8.54 -17.18
N SER A 90 3.69 9.32 -16.10
CA SER A 90 4.96 9.97 -15.79
C SER A 90 5.93 9.08 -14.99
N ASN A 91 5.55 7.84 -14.67
CA ASN A 91 6.29 6.96 -13.78
C ASN A 91 6.67 7.64 -12.44
N THR A 92 5.76 8.45 -11.90
CA THR A 92 5.91 9.12 -10.61
C THR A 92 4.94 8.53 -9.60
N TYR A 93 5.21 8.78 -8.31
CA TYR A 93 4.44 8.26 -7.20
C TYR A 93 3.93 9.40 -6.32
N ALA A 94 2.77 9.20 -5.68
CA ALA A 94 2.22 10.14 -4.72
C ALA A 94 1.61 9.42 -3.52
N THR A 95 1.59 10.07 -2.36
CA THR A 95 0.84 9.56 -1.21
C THR A 95 -0.63 9.97 -1.29
N LYS A 96 -1.49 9.28 -0.52
CA LYS A 96 -2.90 9.68 -0.35
C LYS A 96 -3.06 11.14 0.07
N ARG A 97 -2.14 11.65 0.90
CA ARG A 97 -2.17 13.04 1.36
C ARG A 97 -1.80 14.00 0.25
N ASP A 98 -0.80 13.69 -0.56
CA ASP A 98 -0.42 14.53 -1.69
C ASP A 98 -1.58 14.66 -2.69
N LEU A 99 -2.26 13.55 -2.98
CA LEU A 99 -3.46 13.54 -3.81
C LEU A 99 -4.61 14.37 -3.20
N TYR A 100 -4.81 14.29 -1.88
CA TYR A 100 -5.82 15.08 -1.19
C TYR A 100 -5.49 16.59 -1.22
N TYR A 101 -4.24 16.95 -0.95
CA TYR A 101 -3.81 18.36 -0.88
C TYR A 101 -3.84 19.05 -2.24
N ASN A 102 -3.62 18.31 -3.33
CA ASN A 102 -3.75 18.86 -4.68
C ASN A 102 -5.18 19.33 -5.03
N GLU A 103 -6.20 18.75 -4.40
CA GLU A 103 -7.61 18.95 -4.77
C GLU A 103 -8.53 18.99 -3.52
N THR A 104 -8.10 19.72 -2.48
CA THR A 104 -8.80 19.75 -1.17
C THR A 104 -10.26 20.17 -1.28
N GLN A 105 -10.55 21.19 -2.08
CA GLN A 105 -11.90 21.72 -2.28
C GLN A 105 -12.84 20.71 -2.94
N LEU A 106 -12.30 19.83 -3.78
CA LEU A 106 -13.09 18.86 -4.52
C LEU A 106 -13.48 17.65 -3.66
N PHE A 107 -12.53 17.13 -2.88
CA PHE A 107 -12.76 15.93 -2.07
C PHE A 107 -13.41 16.23 -0.72
N GLY A 108 -13.14 17.40 -0.13
CA GLY A 108 -13.65 17.83 1.18
C GLY A 108 -13.09 17.06 2.39
N SER A 109 -12.91 15.74 2.28
CA SER A 109 -12.32 14.89 3.32
C SER A 109 -11.44 13.79 2.72
N GLN A 110 -10.33 13.50 3.39
CA GLN A 110 -9.44 12.40 3.03
C GLN A 110 -10.15 11.04 3.05
N ILE A 111 -11.17 10.87 3.89
CA ILE A 111 -11.96 9.62 3.97
C ILE A 111 -12.67 9.34 2.64
N ILE A 112 -13.16 10.38 1.95
CA ILE A 112 -13.85 10.25 0.67
C ILE A 112 -12.87 9.79 -0.41
N LEU A 113 -11.69 10.44 -0.48
CA LEU A 113 -10.63 10.04 -1.41
C LEU A 113 -10.16 8.60 -1.15
N ASP A 114 -9.96 8.23 0.12
CA ASP A 114 -9.54 6.89 0.51
C ASP A 114 -10.54 5.82 0.09
N GLY A 115 -11.84 6.07 0.27
CA GLY A 115 -12.90 5.18 -0.21
C GLY A 115 -12.91 5.04 -1.74
N ILE A 116 -12.70 6.14 -2.48
CA ILE A 116 -12.64 6.11 -3.94
C ILE A 116 -11.41 5.33 -4.44
N ILE A 117 -10.25 5.51 -3.80
CA ILE A 117 -9.04 4.76 -4.13
C ILE A 117 -9.28 3.25 -3.91
N ASN A 118 -9.91 2.88 -2.80
CA ASN A 118 -10.27 1.48 -2.52
C ASN A 118 -11.23 0.91 -3.56
N ASP A 119 -12.26 1.67 -3.95
CA ASP A 119 -13.17 1.28 -5.04
C ASP A 119 -12.40 1.02 -6.33
N ILE A 120 -11.49 1.91 -6.72
CA ILE A 120 -10.67 1.77 -7.93
C ILE A 120 -9.76 0.54 -7.86
N CYS A 121 -9.10 0.29 -6.72
CA CYS A 121 -8.30 -0.91 -6.50
C CYS A 121 -9.14 -2.18 -6.73
N CYS A 122 -10.37 -2.21 -6.19
CA CYS A 122 -11.27 -3.35 -6.34
C CYS A 122 -11.79 -3.50 -7.77
N MET A 123 -12.17 -2.39 -8.41
CA MET A 123 -12.63 -2.36 -9.80
C MET A 123 -11.58 -2.90 -10.78
N LEU A 124 -10.32 -2.51 -10.57
CA LEU A 124 -9.21 -2.92 -11.43
C LEU A 124 -8.60 -4.25 -11.00
N LYS A 125 -8.92 -4.73 -9.79
CA LYS A 125 -8.33 -5.92 -9.15
C LYS A 125 -6.81 -5.82 -9.05
N VAL A 126 -6.31 -4.66 -8.66
CA VAL A 126 -4.88 -4.41 -8.48
C VAL A 126 -4.62 -3.82 -7.10
N PRO A 127 -3.45 -4.12 -6.49
CA PRO A 127 -3.07 -3.47 -5.25
C PRO A 127 -2.83 -1.98 -5.48
N ARG A 128 -2.99 -1.18 -4.43
CA ARG A 128 -2.83 0.29 -4.47
C ARG A 128 -1.49 0.73 -5.06
N ARG A 129 -0.43 -0.05 -4.87
CA ARG A 129 0.91 0.24 -5.40
C ARG A 129 0.93 0.31 -6.93
N CYS A 130 0.15 -0.54 -7.60
CA CYS A 130 0.02 -0.52 -9.07
C CYS A 130 -0.73 0.70 -9.62
N LEU A 131 -1.34 1.49 -8.73
CA LEU A 131 -1.92 2.79 -9.07
C LEU A 131 -0.92 3.94 -8.84
N HIS A 132 0.33 3.62 -8.50
CA HIS A 132 1.38 4.56 -8.10
C HIS A 132 1.02 5.41 -6.87
N ILE A 133 0.13 4.88 -6.01
CA ILE A 133 -0.25 5.52 -4.75
C ILE A 133 0.46 4.83 -3.59
N LEU A 134 1.37 5.53 -2.94
CA LEU A 134 2.19 5.01 -1.84
C LEU A 134 1.49 5.14 -0.49
N SER A 135 1.78 4.20 0.41
CA SER A 135 1.53 4.36 1.84
C SER A 135 2.53 5.35 2.42
N THR A 136 2.09 6.23 3.32
CA THR A 136 3.03 6.96 4.18
C THR A 136 3.60 5.98 5.20
N SER A 137 4.89 5.63 5.07
CA SER A 137 5.60 4.85 6.08
C SER A 137 5.71 5.65 7.38
N LYS A 138 5.39 5.02 8.50
CA LYS A 138 5.60 5.60 9.84
C LYS A 138 6.50 4.73 10.70
N GLY A 139 6.50 3.43 10.43
CA GLY A 139 7.26 2.48 11.21
C GLY A 139 8.77 2.66 11.05
N CYS A 140 9.48 2.11 12.03
CA CYS A 140 10.92 2.12 12.09
C CYS A 140 11.46 0.70 12.33
N ILE A 141 12.67 0.45 11.85
CA ILE A 141 13.39 -0.80 11.99
C ILE A 141 14.81 -0.54 12.51
N ALA A 142 15.26 -1.38 13.43
CA ALA A 142 16.60 -1.36 14.00
C ALA A 142 17.03 -2.78 14.38
N GLY A 143 18.33 -3.08 14.34
CA GLY A 143 18.87 -4.38 14.71
C GLY A 143 19.81 -4.93 13.63
N ASP A 144 20.22 -6.19 13.80
CA ASP A 144 21.16 -6.85 12.89
C ASP A 144 20.50 -7.18 11.55
N LEU A 145 20.40 -6.16 10.69
CA LEU A 145 19.80 -6.25 9.37
C LEU A 145 20.49 -5.27 8.42
N CYS A 146 20.88 -5.78 7.26
CA CYS A 146 21.26 -4.95 6.12
C CYS A 146 20.47 -5.36 4.89
N TYR A 147 20.03 -4.38 4.11
CA TYR A 147 19.31 -4.62 2.88
C TYR A 147 19.65 -3.59 1.82
N THR A 148 19.40 -3.94 0.56
CA THR A 148 19.62 -3.05 -0.59
C THR A 148 18.28 -2.68 -1.21
N GLU A 149 18.04 -1.39 -1.39
CA GLU A 149 16.86 -0.85 -2.07
C GLU A 149 16.97 -0.98 -3.60
N GLU A 150 15.88 -0.71 -4.32
CA GLU A 150 15.81 -0.90 -5.77
C GLU A 150 16.75 0.04 -6.55
N ASP A 151 17.04 1.21 -5.98
CA ASP A 151 18.01 2.19 -6.50
C ASP A 151 19.47 1.82 -6.20
N GLY A 152 19.71 0.68 -5.53
CA GLY A 152 21.03 0.21 -5.13
C GLY A 152 21.52 0.80 -3.81
N ASN A 153 20.73 1.63 -3.13
CA ASN A 153 21.08 2.18 -1.83
C ASN A 153 21.14 1.06 -0.78
N ARG A 154 22.30 0.91 -0.11
CA ARG A 154 22.48 -0.07 0.98
C ARG A 154 22.10 0.57 2.30
N VAL A 155 21.11 -0.01 2.95
CA VAL A 155 20.64 0.42 4.27
C VAL A 155 21.17 -0.54 5.32
N ASN A 156 21.89 0.01 6.30
CA ASN A 156 22.34 -0.73 7.47
C ASN A 156 21.47 -0.32 8.67
N CYS A 157 20.73 -1.27 9.23
CA CYS A 157 19.88 -1.08 10.40
C CYS A 157 20.59 -1.39 11.73
N ALA A 158 21.88 -1.78 11.67
CA ALA A 158 22.69 -2.05 12.85
C ALA A 158 22.71 -0.85 13.80
N CYS A 159 22.92 -1.13 15.09
CA CYS A 159 22.62 -0.27 16.22
C CYS A 159 23.47 1.01 16.30
N ASN A 160 23.22 1.97 15.40
CA ASN A 160 23.82 3.30 15.37
C ASN A 160 22.82 4.33 15.90
N SER A 161 22.43 4.20 17.18
CA SER A 161 21.59 5.12 17.99
C SER A 161 20.24 5.60 17.41
N THR A 162 19.91 5.31 16.17
CA THR A 162 18.77 5.85 15.42
C THR A 162 18.12 4.73 14.60
N ALA A 163 16.82 4.55 14.79
CA ALA A 163 16.06 3.58 14.02
C ALA A 163 15.81 4.09 12.59
N VAL A 164 15.91 3.20 11.60
CA VAL A 164 15.70 3.54 10.19
C VAL A 164 14.21 3.49 9.87
N LEU A 165 13.70 4.40 9.04
CA LEU A 165 12.31 4.34 8.59
C LEU A 165 12.08 3.12 7.71
N VAL A 166 10.93 2.46 7.89
CA VAL A 166 10.54 1.37 6.99
C VAL A 166 10.35 1.93 5.58
N PRO A 167 11.03 1.37 4.58
CA PRO A 167 10.99 1.87 3.21
C PRO A 167 9.59 1.78 2.61
N SER A 168 9.30 2.71 1.69
CA SER A 168 8.00 2.78 1.02
C SER A 168 7.79 1.68 -0.03
N ASN A 169 8.88 1.05 -0.48
CA ASN A 169 8.90 -0.05 -1.44
C ASN A 169 9.53 -1.31 -0.83
N VAL A 170 8.78 -2.02 0.02
CA VAL A 170 9.27 -3.24 0.66
C VAL A 170 9.58 -4.36 -0.35
N ASP A 171 8.79 -4.48 -1.41
CA ASP A 171 8.95 -5.55 -2.41
C ASP A 171 10.25 -5.43 -3.20
N GLY A 172 10.70 -4.21 -3.49
CA GLY A 172 11.96 -3.95 -4.20
C GLY A 172 13.24 -4.22 -3.41
N ILE A 173 13.11 -4.46 -2.09
CA ILE A 173 14.28 -4.70 -1.22
C ILE A 173 14.88 -6.08 -1.48
N LYS A 174 16.21 -6.14 -1.54
CA LYS A 174 16.99 -7.37 -1.48
C LYS A 174 17.68 -7.46 -0.13
N MET A 175 17.29 -8.45 0.66
CA MET A 175 17.98 -8.78 1.91
C MET A 175 19.19 -9.65 1.58
N GLU A 176 20.34 -9.27 2.11
CA GLU A 176 21.54 -10.08 1.99
C GLU A 176 21.38 -11.28 2.93
N LYS A 177 21.57 -12.50 2.42
CA LYS A 177 21.37 -13.74 3.19
C LYS A 177 22.36 -13.87 4.37
N ASP A 178 23.48 -13.14 4.28
CA ASP A 178 24.46 -12.94 5.34
C ASP A 178 24.23 -11.58 6.02
N ALA A 179 23.07 -11.39 6.65
CA ALA A 179 22.92 -10.32 7.64
C ALA A 179 23.88 -10.63 8.81
N THR A 180 25.12 -10.18 8.62
CA THR A 180 26.18 -9.95 9.59
C THR A 180 26.56 -11.05 10.58
N PHE A 181 26.53 -12.33 10.17
CA PHE A 181 27.18 -13.39 10.95
C PHE A 181 28.68 -13.13 11.23
N GLN A 182 29.34 -12.29 10.42
CA GLN A 182 30.74 -11.90 10.64
C GLN A 182 30.96 -10.71 11.59
N ARG A 183 30.00 -9.78 11.79
CA ARG A 183 30.15 -8.74 12.85
C ARG A 183 29.83 -9.26 14.24
N LEU A 184 29.18 -10.43 14.32
CA LEU A 184 28.92 -11.21 15.53
C LEU A 184 30.20 -11.68 16.25
N LEU A 185 31.37 -11.62 15.60
CA LEU A 185 32.64 -12.00 16.22
C LEU A 185 33.43 -10.81 16.80
N ASP A 186 33.09 -9.56 16.43
CA ASP A 186 34.01 -8.43 16.62
C ASP A 186 33.46 -7.26 17.49
N ASP A 187 32.14 -7.15 17.74
CA ASP A 187 31.58 -5.99 18.48
C ASP A 187 30.83 -6.38 19.78
N ASP A 188 31.43 -6.02 20.91
CA ASP A 188 30.99 -6.27 22.29
C ASP A 188 29.73 -5.47 22.76
N PHE A 189 28.90 -4.94 21.86
CA PHE A 189 27.86 -3.96 22.24
C PHE A 189 26.40 -4.44 22.18
N CYS A 190 26.12 -5.68 21.74
CA CYS A 190 24.79 -6.32 21.89
C CYS A 190 24.72 -7.31 23.08
N THR A 191 25.66 -7.24 24.02
CA THR A 191 26.03 -8.32 24.95
C THR A 191 24.94 -8.80 25.93
N ASN A 192 23.75 -8.17 26.01
CA ASN A 192 22.67 -8.60 26.90
C ASN A 192 21.34 -8.97 26.23
N LEU A 193 21.18 -8.76 24.91
CA LEU A 193 20.00 -9.17 24.16
C LEU A 193 20.45 -9.93 22.92
N PHE A 194 19.95 -11.14 22.74
CA PHE A 194 20.20 -11.99 21.56
C PHE A 194 20.03 -11.19 20.25
N PRO A 195 20.74 -11.56 19.16
CA PRO A 195 20.62 -10.88 17.87
C PRO A 195 19.15 -10.83 17.46
N CYS A 196 18.59 -9.63 17.46
CA CYS A 196 17.17 -9.40 17.19
C CYS A 196 16.98 -8.19 16.28
N ILE A 197 15.90 -8.24 15.51
CA ILE A 197 15.43 -7.15 14.67
C ILE A 197 14.18 -6.59 15.35
N ILE A 198 14.23 -5.30 15.69
CA ILE A 198 13.13 -4.58 16.31
C ILE A 198 12.43 -3.78 15.22
N VAL A 199 11.13 -4.00 15.07
CA VAL A 199 10.26 -3.23 14.18
C VAL A 199 9.15 -2.58 15.01
N THR A 200 8.95 -1.28 14.85
CA THR A 200 7.86 -0.54 15.50
C THR A 200 6.95 0.11 14.46
N GLY A 201 5.64 0.02 14.65
CA GLY A 201 4.63 0.71 13.82
C GLY A 201 4.32 2.15 14.25
N LYS A 202 4.83 2.60 15.42
CA LYS A 202 4.42 3.85 16.11
C LYS A 202 2.90 3.92 16.31
N GLY A 203 2.35 2.95 17.04
CA GLY A 203 0.92 2.68 17.15
C GLY A 203 0.50 1.57 16.18
N VAL A 204 -0.69 1.67 15.59
CA VAL A 204 -1.17 0.70 14.60
C VAL A 204 -0.21 0.65 13.40
N PRO A 205 0.39 -0.52 13.08
CA PRO A 205 1.39 -0.62 12.03
C PRO A 205 0.81 -0.31 10.66
N ASP A 206 1.50 0.54 9.91
CA ASP A 206 1.11 0.88 8.54
C ASP A 206 1.39 -0.29 7.57
N LEU A 207 0.85 -0.20 6.34
CA LEU A 207 0.96 -1.26 5.34
C LEU A 207 2.41 -1.67 5.09
N ASN A 208 3.33 -0.70 4.99
CA ASN A 208 4.73 -1.00 4.66
C ASN A 208 5.41 -1.69 5.83
N THR A 209 5.10 -1.29 7.08
CA THR A 209 5.59 -1.97 8.29
C THR A 209 5.16 -3.44 8.32
N ARG A 210 3.88 -3.74 8.01
CA ARG A 210 3.40 -5.13 7.96
C ARG A 210 4.04 -5.94 6.84
N LEU A 211 4.20 -5.34 5.65
CA LEU A 211 4.90 -5.98 4.53
C LEU A 211 6.36 -6.27 4.89
N MET A 212 7.03 -5.38 5.62
CA MET A 212 8.42 -5.57 6.04
C MET A 212 8.56 -6.76 7.00
N VAL A 213 7.69 -6.85 8.01
CA VAL A 213 7.66 -8.00 8.93
C VAL A 213 7.38 -9.30 8.18
N ARG A 214 6.41 -9.28 7.25
CA ARG A 214 6.10 -10.45 6.42
C ARG A 214 7.30 -10.88 5.57
N LYS A 215 8.00 -9.91 4.97
CA LYS A 215 9.17 -10.17 4.13
C LYS A 215 10.34 -10.73 4.95
N LEU A 216 10.57 -10.23 6.17
CA LEU A 216 11.56 -10.79 7.09
C LEU A 216 11.25 -12.25 7.43
N TRP A 217 9.97 -12.55 7.72
CA TRP A 217 9.52 -13.92 7.96
C TRP A 217 9.75 -14.83 6.74
N ASP A 218 9.27 -14.42 5.56
CA ASP A 218 9.35 -15.25 4.34
C ASP A 218 10.79 -15.46 3.86
N MET A 219 11.68 -14.47 4.03
CA MET A 219 13.05 -14.52 3.55
C MET A 219 14.01 -15.18 4.55
N LEU A 220 13.94 -14.80 5.82
CA LEU A 220 14.92 -15.18 6.84
C LEU A 220 14.40 -16.27 7.78
N HIS A 221 13.10 -16.58 7.74
CA HIS A 221 12.46 -17.57 8.62
C HIS A 221 12.71 -17.31 10.11
N ILE A 222 12.83 -16.04 10.48
CA ILE A 222 13.08 -15.61 11.86
C ILE A 222 11.75 -15.60 12.63
N PRO A 223 11.68 -16.18 13.84
CA PRO A 223 10.52 -16.08 14.72
C PRO A 223 10.13 -14.62 15.00
N VAL A 224 8.86 -14.28 14.78
CA VAL A 224 8.33 -12.93 15.03
C VAL A 224 7.58 -12.93 16.36
N PHE A 225 8.00 -12.05 17.27
CA PHE A 225 7.34 -11.81 18.55
C PHE A 225 6.73 -10.41 18.57
N ALA A 226 5.55 -10.30 19.19
CA ALA A 226 4.82 -9.04 19.34
C ALA A 226 4.82 -8.59 20.80
N LEU A 227 5.19 -7.33 21.04
CA LEU A 227 5.06 -6.68 22.35
C LEU A 227 4.03 -5.55 22.21
N MET A 228 3.00 -5.57 23.05
CA MET A 228 1.88 -4.64 23.01
C MET A 228 1.38 -4.32 24.41
N ASP A 229 0.76 -3.15 24.56
CA ASP A 229 0.14 -2.75 25.82
C ASP A 229 -1.03 -3.68 26.15
N ALA A 230 -1.22 -3.96 27.44
CA ALA A 230 -2.30 -4.82 27.94
C ALA A 230 -3.64 -4.04 28.00
N ASP A 231 -4.05 -3.46 26.88
CA ASP A 231 -5.30 -2.73 26.72
C ASP A 231 -6.06 -3.19 25.45
N PRO A 232 -7.35 -2.83 25.28
CA PRO A 232 -8.11 -3.23 24.11
C PRO A 232 -7.52 -2.76 22.78
N HIS A 233 -6.71 -1.70 22.77
CA HIS A 233 -6.05 -1.20 21.56
C HIS A 233 -4.85 -2.04 21.15
N GLY A 234 -4.15 -2.67 22.11
CA GLY A 234 -3.08 -3.63 21.86
C GLY A 234 -3.52 -4.76 20.93
N ASN A 235 -4.71 -5.32 21.15
CA ASN A 235 -5.26 -6.40 20.33
C ASN A 235 -5.57 -5.98 18.89
N TYR A 236 -5.90 -4.72 18.61
CA TYR A 236 -6.18 -4.24 17.25
C TYR A 236 -4.92 -3.97 16.41
N CYS A 237 -3.73 -4.03 17.04
CA CYS A 237 -2.47 -3.74 16.35
C CYS A 237 -1.93 -4.92 15.54
N PHE A 238 -2.52 -6.11 15.67
CA PHE A 238 -2.16 -7.35 14.95
C PHE A 238 -3.33 -7.93 14.17
#